data_AF-A0A7H1B4L5-F1
#
_entry.id   AF-A0A7H1B4L5-F1
#
_cell.length_a   1.000
_cell.length_b   1.000
_cell.length_c   1.000
_cell.angle_alpha   90.00
_cell.angle_beta   90.00
_cell.angle_gamma   90.00
#
_symmetry.space_group_name_H-M   'P 1'
#
loop_
_entity.id
_entity.type
_entity.pdbx_description
1 polymer ?
#
loop_
_entity_poly.entity_id
_entity_poly.type
_entity_poly.pdbx_seq_one_letter_code
_entity_poly.pdbx_strand_id
1 'polypeptide(L)'
;MHWELLSKAIDDPELAVVIDNYGVDGLTPQKRRQYMYANLWYINAFHKYEAGLLDQRALFSALRELFQSEHIREYWEVTRPHRASLDPASSEAEVGRMAEALFQEIEAASDTEEWWVVGEAPSE
;
A
#
# COMPACT_ATOMS: atom_id res chain seq x y z
N MET A 1 4.34 1.98 18.45
CA MET A 1 3.87 0.58 18.58
C MET A 1 3.79 -0.15 17.24
N HIS A 2 2.87 0.14 16.29
CA HIS A 2 2.80 -0.59 15.00
C HIS A 2 4.12 -0.59 14.21
N TRP A 3 4.74 0.59 14.08
CA TRP A 3 6.05 0.76 13.45
C TRP A 3 7.18 -0.05 14.09
N GLU A 4 7.21 -0.13 15.42
CA GLU A 4 8.26 -0.84 16.15
C GLU A 4 8.12 -2.36 16.00
N LEU A 5 6.87 -2.86 15.97
CA LEU A 5 6.59 -4.28 15.75
C LEU A 5 7.01 -4.71 14.33
N LEU A 6 6.66 -3.91 13.31
CA LEU A 6 7.05 -4.18 11.93
C LEU A 6 8.56 -4.03 11.72
N SER A 7 9.21 -3.03 12.32
CA SER A 7 10.67 -2.90 12.24
C SER A 7 11.38 -4.14 12.80
N LYS A 8 10.93 -4.66 13.94
CA LYS A 8 11.47 -5.90 14.52
C LYS A 8 11.26 -7.10 13.61
N ALA A 9 10.08 -7.24 13.02
CA ALA A 9 9.78 -8.31 12.07
C ALA A 9 10.62 -8.20 10.78
N ILE A 10 10.96 -6.98 10.34
CA ILE A 10 11.84 -6.77 9.18
C ILE A 10 13.27 -7.24 9.49
N ASP A 11 13.78 -6.94 10.69
CA ASP A 11 15.17 -7.27 11.07
C ASP A 11 15.35 -8.75 11.47
N ASP A 12 14.28 -9.40 11.94
CA ASP A 12 14.30 -10.78 12.43
C ASP A 12 13.35 -11.69 11.62
N PRO A 13 13.91 -12.56 10.75
CA PRO A 13 13.11 -13.51 9.97
C PRO A 13 12.25 -14.47 10.80
N GLU A 14 12.65 -14.79 12.04
CA GLU A 14 11.87 -15.64 12.95
C GLU A 14 10.66 -14.90 13.53
N LEU A 15 10.74 -13.57 13.69
CA LEU A 15 9.56 -12.76 14.03
C LEU A 15 8.68 -12.51 12.81
N ALA A 16 9.30 -12.42 11.62
CA ALA A 16 8.58 -12.15 10.39
C ALA A 16 7.50 -13.20 10.06
N VAL A 17 7.73 -14.48 10.40
CA VAL A 17 6.77 -15.57 10.13
C VAL A 17 5.46 -15.42 10.90
N VAL A 18 5.45 -14.70 12.02
CA VAL A 18 4.26 -14.51 12.86
C VAL A 18 3.19 -13.68 12.14
N ILE A 19 3.63 -12.76 11.29
CA ILE A 19 2.77 -11.82 10.57
C ILE A 19 2.83 -12.03 9.05
N ASP A 20 3.43 -13.14 8.60
CA ASP A 20 3.43 -13.55 7.19
C ASP A 20 2.07 -14.16 6.82
N ASN A 21 1.13 -13.29 6.47
CA ASN A 21 -0.24 -13.64 6.07
C ASN A 21 -0.50 -13.33 4.58
N TYR A 22 0.56 -13.24 3.77
CA TYR A 22 0.46 -12.88 2.36
C TYR A 22 -0.11 -14.00 1.49
N GLY A 23 -0.14 -15.24 1.97
CA GLY A 23 -0.72 -16.38 1.23
C GLY A 23 0.05 -16.75 -0.04
N VAL A 24 1.33 -16.35 -0.14
CA VAL A 24 2.20 -16.64 -1.28
C VAL A 24 3.10 -17.83 -0.94
N ASP A 25 2.90 -18.94 -1.65
CA ASP A 25 3.73 -20.12 -1.50
C ASP A 25 5.19 -19.84 -1.91
N GLY A 26 6.14 -20.26 -1.07
CA GLY A 26 7.56 -20.09 -1.34
C GLY A 26 8.07 -18.65 -1.27
N LEU A 27 7.34 -17.74 -0.61
CA LEU A 27 7.77 -16.35 -0.42
C LEU A 27 9.15 -16.29 0.25
N THR A 28 10.13 -15.68 -0.43
CA THR A 28 11.48 -15.57 0.12
C THR A 28 11.52 -14.58 1.29
N PRO A 29 12.44 -14.75 2.26
CA PRO A 29 12.59 -13.79 3.36
C PRO A 29 12.86 -12.35 2.88
N GLN A 30 13.56 -12.19 1.76
CA GLN A 30 13.78 -10.88 1.15
C GLN A 30 12.47 -10.25 0.67
N LYS A 31 11.66 -11.01 -0.07
CA LYS A 31 10.38 -10.52 -0.60
C LYS A 31 9.40 -10.21 0.52
N ARG A 32 9.36 -11.05 1.55
CA ARG A 32 8.59 -10.80 2.78
C ARG A 32 8.93 -9.46 3.41
N ARG A 33 10.22 -9.13 3.57
CA ARG A 33 10.64 -7.82 4.09
C ARG A 33 10.21 -6.66 3.19
N GLN A 34 10.26 -6.84 1.88
CA GLN A 34 9.78 -5.83 0.93
C GLN A 34 8.28 -5.59 1.09
N TYR A 35 7.47 -6.63 1.25
CA TYR A 35 6.02 -6.50 1.50
C TYR A 35 5.71 -5.86 2.85
N MET A 36 6.47 -6.18 3.90
CA MET A 36 6.33 -5.52 5.20
C MET A 36 6.65 -4.02 5.09
N TYR A 37 7.71 -3.67 4.35
CA TYR A 37 8.07 -2.28 4.13
C TYR A 37 7.06 -1.55 3.24
N ALA A 38 6.49 -2.22 2.24
CA ALA A 38 5.39 -1.70 1.42
C ALA A 38 4.15 -1.38 2.26
N ASN A 39 3.75 -2.31 3.15
CA ASN A 39 2.68 -2.09 4.11
C ASN A 39 2.94 -0.87 5.00
N LEU A 40 4.17 -0.72 5.51
CA LEU A 40 4.57 0.41 6.34
C LEU A 40 4.36 1.76 5.62
N TRP A 41 4.75 1.86 4.36
CA TRP A 41 4.55 3.08 3.58
C TRP A 41 3.07 3.42 3.36
N TYR A 42 2.25 2.42 3.03
CA TYR A 42 0.81 2.61 2.88
C TYR A 42 0.14 3.06 4.19
N ILE A 43 0.37 2.32 5.28
CA ILE A 43 -0.22 2.62 6.59
C ILE A 43 0.27 3.97 7.12
N ASN A 44 1.51 4.36 6.82
CA ASN A 44 2.02 5.69 7.16
C ASN A 44 1.30 6.81 6.43
N ALA A 45 1.05 6.66 5.12
CA ALA A 45 0.28 7.63 4.35
C ALA A 45 -1.16 7.73 4.89
N PHE A 46 -1.80 6.58 5.15
CA PHE A 46 -3.12 6.51 5.76
C PHE A 46 -3.19 7.21 7.13
N HIS A 47 -2.27 6.89 8.06
CA HIS A 47 -2.27 7.52 9.38
C HIS A 47 -1.98 9.02 9.34
N LYS A 48 -1.17 9.50 8.39
CA LYS A 48 -0.98 10.95 8.21
C LYS A 48 -2.25 11.64 7.73
N TYR A 49 -3.01 11.00 6.84
CA TYR A 49 -4.32 11.50 6.40
C TYR A 49 -5.33 11.51 7.55
N GLU A 50 -5.47 10.41 8.29
CA GLU A 50 -6.36 10.33 9.46
C GLU A 50 -6.01 11.36 10.55
N ALA A 51 -4.72 11.67 10.71
CA ALA A 51 -4.25 12.70 11.64
C ALA A 51 -4.44 14.15 11.11
N GLY A 52 -4.97 14.33 9.90
CA GLY A 52 -5.13 15.65 9.25
C GLY A 52 -3.82 16.31 8.81
N LEU A 53 -2.72 15.54 8.74
CA LEU A 53 -1.42 16.02 8.26
C LEU A 53 -1.33 15.99 6.73
N LEU A 54 -2.17 15.18 6.09
CA LEU A 54 -2.40 15.18 4.65
C LEU A 54 -3.88 15.45 4.41
N ASP A 55 -4.17 16.32 3.45
CA ASP A 55 -5.49 16.35 2.84
C ASP A 55 -5.64 15.22 1.80
N GLN A 56 -6.83 15.07 1.24
CA GLN A 56 -7.14 14.01 0.28
C GLN A 56 -6.26 14.09 -0.98
N ARG A 57 -5.95 15.29 -1.46
CA ARG A 57 -5.11 15.52 -2.66
C ARG A 57 -3.65 15.14 -2.40
N ALA A 58 -3.13 15.47 -1.22
CA ALA A 58 -1.79 15.13 -0.79
C ALA A 58 -1.66 13.61 -0.56
N LEU A 59 -2.68 12.98 0.02
CA LEU A 59 -2.76 11.52 0.13
C LEU A 59 -2.76 10.85 -1.26
N PHE A 60 -3.60 11.32 -2.18
CA PHE A 60 -3.64 10.80 -3.55
C PHE A 60 -2.26 10.87 -4.21
N SER A 61 -1.59 12.02 -4.10
CA SER A 61 -0.26 12.24 -4.69
C SER A 61 0.79 11.30 -4.07
N ALA A 62 0.76 11.11 -2.75
CA ALA A 62 1.65 10.18 -2.06
C ALA A 62 1.42 8.72 -2.51
N LEU A 63 0.16 8.30 -2.66
CA LEU A 63 -0.17 6.96 -3.15
C LEU A 63 0.30 6.77 -4.60
N ARG A 64 0.14 7.77 -5.46
CA ARG A 64 0.61 7.72 -6.86
C ARG A 64 2.12 7.54 -6.94
N GLU A 65 2.86 8.24 -6.09
CA GLU A 65 4.31 8.09 -5.99
C GLU A 65 4.69 6.68 -5.51
N LEU A 66 4.03 6.17 -4.46
CA LEU A 66 4.28 4.81 -3.97
C LEU A 66 4.04 3.75 -5.06
N PHE A 67 2.95 3.86 -5.82
CA PHE A 67 2.63 2.93 -6.89
C PHE A 67 3.57 2.99 -8.10
N GLN A 68 4.55 3.89 -8.14
CA GLN A 68 5.61 3.82 -9.16
C GLN A 68 6.54 2.62 -8.95
N SER A 69 6.67 2.14 -7.71
CA SER A 69 7.46 0.95 -7.40
C SER A 69 6.68 -0.32 -7.74
N GLU A 70 7.25 -1.16 -8.61
CA GLU A 70 6.72 -2.50 -8.91
C GLU A 70 6.51 -3.35 -7.64
N HIS A 71 7.38 -3.19 -6.63
CA HIS A 71 7.27 -3.94 -5.38
C HIS A 71 6.06 -3.50 -4.54
N ILE A 72 5.69 -2.22 -4.60
CA ILE A 72 4.48 -1.71 -3.97
C ILE A 72 3.25 -2.23 -4.72
N ARG A 73 3.29 -2.24 -6.05
CA ARG A 73 2.20 -2.75 -6.90
C ARG A 73 1.94 -4.24 -6.68
N GLU A 74 2.98 -5.06 -6.67
CA GLU A 74 2.88 -6.49 -6.39
C GLU A 74 2.37 -6.76 -4.97
N TYR A 75 2.90 -6.05 -3.97
CA TYR A 75 2.38 -6.09 -2.60
C TYR A 75 0.88 -5.75 -2.57
N TRP A 76 0.49 -4.67 -3.26
CA TRP A 76 -0.88 -4.21 -3.31
C TRP A 76 -1.79 -5.29 -3.87
N GLU A 77 -1.42 -5.89 -4.99
CA GLU A 77 -2.19 -6.96 -5.62
C GLU A 77 -2.33 -8.19 -4.71
N VAL A 78 -1.21 -8.70 -4.18
CA VAL A 78 -1.18 -9.89 -3.32
C VAL A 78 -2.03 -9.69 -2.06
N THR A 79 -2.03 -8.48 -1.49
CA THR A 79 -2.75 -8.18 -0.25
C THR A 79 -4.18 -7.68 -0.46
N ARG A 80 -4.72 -7.74 -1.68
CA ARG A 80 -6.12 -7.38 -1.96
C ARG A 80 -7.13 -8.05 -1.01
N PRO A 81 -6.99 -9.35 -0.62
CA PRO A 81 -7.91 -9.97 0.33
C PRO A 81 -7.92 -9.32 1.72
N HIS A 82 -6.78 -8.76 2.16
CA HIS A 82 -6.71 -8.08 3.46
C HIS A 82 -7.64 -6.86 3.47
N ARG A 83 -7.60 -6.05 2.40
CA ARG A 83 -8.47 -4.88 2.26
C ARG A 83 -9.94 -5.25 2.04
N ALA A 84 -10.21 -6.38 1.38
CA ALA A 84 -11.57 -6.89 1.21
C ALA A 84 -12.26 -7.28 2.53
N SER A 85 -11.49 -7.55 3.59
CA SER A 85 -12.01 -7.88 4.92
C SER A 85 -12.31 -6.66 5.81
N LEU A 86 -11.98 -5.44 5.36
CA LEU A 86 -12.25 -4.22 6.12
C LEU A 86 -13.74 -3.92 6.19
N ASP A 87 -14.17 -3.22 7.25
CA ASP A 87 -15.50 -2.62 7.30
C ASP A 87 -15.64 -1.64 6.11
N PRO A 88 -16.61 -1.83 5.20
CA PRO A 88 -16.77 -0.97 4.03
C PRO A 88 -16.98 0.51 4.37
N ALA A 89 -17.47 0.82 5.57
CA ALA A 89 -17.71 2.17 6.08
C ALA A 89 -16.50 2.78 6.81
N SER A 90 -15.40 2.04 7.00
CA SER A 90 -14.19 2.56 7.62
C SER A 90 -13.45 3.54 6.70
N SER A 91 -12.73 4.51 7.29
CA SER A 91 -11.85 5.42 6.54
C SER A 91 -10.79 4.67 5.75
N GLU A 92 -10.26 3.57 6.29
CA GLU A 92 -9.27 2.76 5.59
C GLU A 92 -9.85 2.10 4.34
N ALA A 93 -11.10 1.64 4.39
CA ALA A 93 -11.77 1.09 3.20
C ALA A 93 -12.02 2.16 2.13
N GLU A 94 -12.29 3.40 2.52
CA GLU A 94 -12.41 4.54 1.60
C GLU A 94 -11.07 4.85 0.90
N VAL A 95 -10.01 5.00 1.69
CA VAL A 95 -8.64 5.21 1.16
C VAL A 95 -8.21 4.02 0.30
N GLY A 96 -8.54 2.79 0.71
CA GLY A 96 -8.27 1.57 -0.03
C GLY A 96 -8.95 1.54 -1.40
N ARG A 97 -10.19 2.03 -1.53
CA ARG A 97 -10.87 2.15 -2.84
C ARG A 97 -10.21 3.19 -3.73
N MET A 98 -9.82 4.34 -3.18
CA MET A 98 -9.09 5.37 -3.92
C MET A 98 -7.75 4.85 -4.43
N ALA A 99 -6.99 4.17 -3.57
CA ALA A 99 -5.72 3.55 -3.93
C ALA A 99 -5.90 2.43 -4.97
N GLU A 100 -6.97 1.64 -4.87
CA GLU A 100 -7.29 0.60 -5.85
C GLU A 100 -7.61 1.19 -7.23
N ALA A 101 -8.43 2.25 -7.30
CA ALA A 101 -8.73 2.92 -8.57
C ALA A 101 -7.45 3.43 -9.24
N LEU A 102 -6.60 4.12 -8.48
CA LEU A 102 -5.32 4.62 -8.94
C LEU A 102 -4.37 3.50 -9.40
N PHE A 103 -4.31 2.39 -8.66
CA PHE A 103 -3.54 1.22 -9.06
C PHE A 103 -4.00 0.66 -10.41
N GLN A 104 -5.32 0.52 -10.62
CA GLN A 104 -5.88 0.05 -11.88
C GLN A 104 -5.56 1.00 -13.05
N GLU A 105 -5.61 2.32 -12.81
CA GLU A 105 -5.25 3.32 -13.82
C GLU A 105 -3.77 3.24 -14.21
N ILE A 106 -2.87 3.06 -13.23
CA ILE A 106 -1.42 2.91 -13.48
C ILE A 106 -1.12 1.63 -14.25
N GLU A 107 -1.74 0.51 -13.90
CA GLU A 107 -1.57 -0.75 -14.62
C GLU A 107 -2.10 -0.65 -16.06
N ALA A 108 -3.25 0.01 -16.27
CA ALA A 108 -3.80 0.25 -17.61
C ALA A 108 -2.94 1.21 -18.45
N ALA A 109 -2.25 2.15 -17.82
CA ALA A 109 -1.38 3.13 -18.47
C ALA A 109 0.08 2.67 -18.62
N SER A 110 0.44 1.49 -18.09
CA SER A 110 1.81 0.97 -18.10
C SER A 110 2.42 0.76 -19.50
N ASP A 111 1.59 0.80 -20.55
CA ASP A 111 1.99 0.85 -21.97
C ASP A 111 2.32 2.27 -22.50
N THR A 112 2.29 3.31 -21.66
CA THR A 112 2.48 4.72 -22.07
C THR A 112 3.69 5.38 -21.38
N GLU A 113 4.46 6.18 -22.12
CA GLU A 113 5.68 6.86 -21.62
C GLU A 113 5.41 7.96 -20.57
N GLU A 114 4.15 8.25 -20.23
CA GLU A 114 3.74 9.41 -19.42
C GLU A 114 2.98 9.03 -18.13
N TRP A 115 3.58 8.17 -17.31
CA TRP A 115 3.02 7.70 -16.04
C TRP A 115 2.64 8.82 -15.04
N TRP A 116 3.17 10.04 -15.20
CA TRP A 116 2.87 11.20 -14.34
C TRP A 116 1.50 11.84 -14.62
N VAL A 117 0.82 11.48 -15.72
CA VAL A 117 -0.52 11.98 -16.09
C VAL A 117 -1.64 11.09 -15.55
N VAL A 118 -1.31 9.94 -14.94
CA VAL A 118 -2.29 8.91 -14.58
C VAL A 118 -3.05 9.27 -13.29
N GLY A 119 -4.37 9.24 -13.41
CA GLY A 119 -5.36 9.51 -12.37
C GLY A 119 -5.65 10.99 -12.20
N GLU A 120 -6.92 11.39 -12.34
CA GLU A 120 -7.36 12.73 -11.96
C GLU A 120 -7.39 12.80 -10.43
N ALA A 121 -6.71 13.80 -9.86
CA ALA A 121 -6.81 14.04 -8.43
C ALA A 121 -8.27 14.42 -8.08
N PRO A 122 -8.82 13.96 -6.95
CA PRO A 122 -10.14 14.39 -6.50
C PRO A 122 -10.24 15.92 -6.49
N SER A 123 -11.37 16.45 -6.94
CA SER A 123 -11.71 17.87 -6.73
C SER A 123 -11.94 18.13 -5.24
N GLU A 124 -11.54 19.32 -4.76
CA GLU A 124 -11.70 19.77 -3.36
C GLU A 124 -13.06 19.46 -2.74
#